data_AF-A0A812IX88-F1
#
_entry.id   AF-A0A812IX88-F1
#
_cell.length_a   1.000
_cell.length_b   1.000
_cell.length_c   1.000
_cell.angle_alpha   90.00
_cell.angle_beta   90.00
_cell.angle_gamma   90.00
#
_symmetry.space_group_name_H-M   'P 1'
#
loop_
_entity.id
_entity.type
_entity.pdbx_description
1 polymer ?
#
loop_
_entity_poly.entity_id
_entity_poly.type
_entity_poly.pdbx_seq_one_letter_code
_entity_poly.pdbx_strand_id
1 'polypeptide(L)'
;MKQMQKHAKQLKSLRGVFKEIDNDQSNLVSLQELKDALKEKKLASFLESMDISTQDIWTLFTVMDSDGSGDVTLEEFVTGCMQLQGPAQSIQLARMRHEHLRTRG
;
A
#
# COMPACT_ATOMS: atom_id res chain seq x y z
N MET A 1 -4.07 -5.84 24.02
CA MET A 1 -4.55 -4.61 23.35
C MET A 1 -3.42 -3.72 22.76
N LYS A 2 -2.31 -4.29 22.24
CA LYS A 2 -1.19 -3.49 21.67
C LYS A 2 -1.12 -3.51 20.13
N GLN A 3 -1.87 -4.40 19.48
CA GLN A 3 -1.77 -4.61 18.03
C GLN A 3 -2.55 -3.54 17.23
N MET A 4 -3.80 -3.22 17.60
CA MET A 4 -4.65 -2.26 16.85
C MET A 4 -4.05 -0.85 16.73
N GLN A 5 -3.33 -0.35 17.74
CA GLN A 5 -2.76 1.00 17.70
C GLN A 5 -1.59 1.12 16.72
N LYS A 6 -0.78 0.07 16.58
CA LYS A 6 0.35 0.07 15.63
C LYS A 6 -0.16 0.11 14.19
N HIS A 7 -1.24 -0.62 13.91
CA HIS A 7 -1.86 -0.69 12.59
C HIS A 7 -2.62 0.58 12.20
N ALA A 8 -3.35 1.21 13.13
CA ALA A 8 -4.01 2.48 12.86
C ALA A 8 -2.99 3.58 12.48
N LYS A 9 -1.80 3.56 13.10
CA LYS A 9 -0.73 4.51 12.79
C LYS A 9 -0.12 4.24 11.41
N GLN A 10 0.15 2.98 11.06
CA GLN A 10 0.63 2.60 9.72
C GLN A 10 -0.39 2.98 8.63
N LEU A 11 -1.68 2.68 8.84
CA LEU A 11 -2.73 3.02 7.89
C LEU A 11 -2.88 4.54 7.70
N LYS A 12 -2.71 5.31 8.77
CA LYS A 12 -2.76 6.79 8.71
C LYS A 12 -1.55 7.37 7.97
N SER A 13 -0.36 6.80 8.18
CA SER A 13 0.84 7.18 7.42
C SER A 13 0.71 6.80 5.94
N LEU A 14 0.27 5.58 5.63
CA LEU A 14 0.04 5.12 4.25
C LEU A 14 -1.01 5.97 3.53
N ARG A 15 -2.13 6.31 4.20
CA ARG A 15 -3.12 7.27 3.67
C ARG A 15 -2.55 8.66 3.43
N GLY A 16 -1.67 9.12 4.32
CA GLY A 16 -0.99 10.41 4.15
C GLY A 16 -0.13 10.41 2.90
N VAL A 17 0.71 9.40 2.75
CA VAL A 17 1.56 9.22 1.57
C VAL A 17 0.72 9.06 0.30
N PHE A 18 -0.32 8.23 0.33
CA PHE A 18 -1.23 8.04 -0.81
C PHE A 18 -1.83 9.37 -1.29
N LYS A 19 -2.31 10.21 -0.35
CA LYS A 19 -2.83 11.54 -0.68
C LYS A 19 -1.79 12.53 -1.19
N GLU A 20 -0.51 12.32 -0.88
CA GLU A 20 0.57 13.12 -1.46
C GLU A 20 0.92 12.68 -2.88
N ILE A 21 0.61 11.42 -3.26
CA ILE A 21 0.83 10.87 -4.60
C ILE A 21 -0.34 11.19 -5.53
N ASP A 22 -1.56 11.02 -5.01
CA ASP A 22 -2.85 11.27 -5.67
C ASP A 22 -3.03 12.78 -5.91
N ASN A 23 -2.43 13.26 -7.00
CA ASN A 23 -2.40 14.68 -7.35
C ASN A 23 -3.73 15.13 -7.98
N ASP A 24 -4.42 14.22 -8.65
CA ASP A 24 -5.70 14.48 -9.29
C ASP A 24 -6.90 14.27 -8.35
N GLN A 25 -6.65 13.80 -7.12
CA GLN A 25 -7.68 13.48 -6.11
C GLN A 25 -8.68 12.43 -6.59
N SER A 26 -8.27 11.58 -7.52
CA SER A 26 -9.06 10.47 -8.04
C SER A 26 -9.29 9.39 -6.97
N ASN A 27 -8.53 9.40 -5.86
CA ASN A 27 -8.41 8.32 -4.90
C ASN A 27 -7.82 7.04 -5.51
N LEU A 28 -7.13 7.17 -6.64
CA LEU A 28 -6.40 6.13 -7.34
C LEU A 28 -4.96 6.61 -7.52
N VAL A 29 -4.03 5.66 -7.66
CA VAL A 29 -2.64 5.97 -8.00
C VAL A 29 -2.33 5.26 -9.30
N SER A 30 -2.24 6.06 -10.36
CA SER A 30 -1.81 5.58 -11.66
C SER A 30 -0.31 5.28 -11.67
N LEU A 31 0.15 4.47 -12.63
CA LEU A 31 1.58 4.20 -12.81
C LEU A 31 2.41 5.49 -12.98
N GLN A 32 1.82 6.50 -13.63
CA GLN A 32 2.45 7.79 -13.87
C GLN A 32 2.68 8.54 -12.55
N GLU A 33 1.65 8.63 -11.71
CA GLU A 33 1.73 9.27 -10.40
C GLU A 33 2.67 8.54 -9.46
N LEU A 34 2.64 7.20 -9.46
CA LEU A 34 3.58 6.40 -8.66
C LEU A 34 5.03 6.66 -9.08
N LYS A 35 5.28 6.74 -10.39
CA LYS A 35 6.61 7.02 -10.94
C LYS A 35 7.08 8.42 -10.57
N ASP A 36 6.20 9.41 -10.64
CA ASP A 36 6.56 10.79 -10.28
C ASP A 36 6.76 10.94 -8.77
N ALA A 37 5.96 10.28 -7.93
CA ALA A 37 6.18 10.24 -6.49
C ALA A 37 7.47 9.53 -6.09
N LEU A 38 7.88 8.48 -6.82
CA LEU A 38 9.18 7.84 -6.60
C LEU A 38 10.36 8.75 -6.96
N LYS A 39 10.21 9.61 -7.98
CA LYS A 39 11.21 10.65 -8.28
C LYS A 39 11.31 11.71 -7.19
N GLU A 40 10.21 12.02 -6.49
CA GLU A 40 10.15 13.02 -5.42
C GLU A 40 10.95 12.62 -4.15
N LYS A 41 11.64 11.48 -4.13
CA LYS A 41 12.42 10.90 -3.01
C LYS A 41 11.61 10.58 -1.75
N LYS A 42 10.50 11.28 -1.46
CA LYS A 42 9.63 11.03 -0.31
C LYS A 42 9.08 9.61 -0.31
N LEU A 43 8.47 9.20 -1.43
CA LEU A 43 7.91 7.85 -1.55
C LEU A 43 9.01 6.79 -1.56
N ALA A 44 10.11 7.04 -2.28
CA ALA A 44 11.25 6.13 -2.30
C ALA A 44 11.82 5.90 -0.90
N SER A 45 12.04 6.97 -0.12
CA SER A 45 12.52 6.90 1.27
C SER A 45 11.53 6.19 2.19
N PHE A 46 10.23 6.39 1.96
CA PHE A 46 9.18 5.73 2.75
C PHE A 46 9.13 4.22 2.47
N LEU A 47 9.18 3.81 1.20
CA LEU A 47 9.22 2.40 0.81
C LEU A 47 10.51 1.73 1.27
N GLU A 48 11.66 2.39 1.12
CA GLU A 48 12.94 1.93 1.68
C GLU A 48 12.88 1.78 3.21
N SER A 49 12.21 2.70 3.93
CA SER A 49 12.01 2.57 5.38
C SER A 49 11.14 1.37 5.79
N MET A 50 10.42 0.80 4.84
CA MET A 50 9.61 -0.41 4.98
C MET A 50 10.33 -1.65 4.40
N ASP A 51 11.62 -1.56 4.08
CA ASP A 51 12.41 -2.62 3.43
C ASP A 51 11.86 -3.06 2.06
N ILE A 52 11.15 -2.16 1.36
CA ILE A 52 10.60 -2.40 0.03
C ILE A 52 11.56 -1.84 -1.02
N SER A 53 12.04 -2.69 -1.92
CA SER A 53 12.88 -2.25 -3.03
C SER A 53 12.07 -1.51 -4.09
N THR A 54 12.51 -0.30 -4.43
CA THR A 54 11.92 0.57 -5.46
C THR A 54 12.68 0.53 -6.78
N GLN A 55 13.67 -0.37 -6.91
CA GLN A 55 14.51 -0.49 -8.12
C GLN A 55 13.69 -0.75 -9.39
N ASP A 56 12.58 -1.47 -9.27
CA ASP A 56 11.72 -1.82 -10.39
C ASP A 56 10.28 -1.38 -10.11
N ILE A 57 9.98 -0.14 -10.49
CA ILE A 57 8.67 0.51 -10.30
C ILE A 57 7.57 -0.30 -10.97
N TRP A 58 7.87 -0.88 -12.14
CA TRP A 58 6.92 -1.68 -12.88
C TRP A 58 6.54 -2.92 -12.08
N THR A 59 7.54 -3.66 -11.59
CA THR A 59 7.32 -4.82 -10.73
C THR A 59 6.58 -4.44 -9.45
N LEU A 60 6.95 -3.32 -8.82
CA LEU A 60 6.27 -2.80 -7.64
C LEU A 60 4.78 -2.54 -7.92
N PHE A 61 4.49 -1.86 -9.03
CA PHE A 61 3.14 -1.54 -9.46
C PHE A 61 2.34 -2.81 -9.73
N THR A 62 2.88 -3.77 -10.48
CA THR A 62 2.20 -5.04 -10.77
C THR A 62 1.92 -5.88 -9.51
N VAL A 63 2.74 -5.76 -8.47
CA VAL A 63 2.47 -6.43 -7.19
C VAL A 63 1.37 -5.71 -6.39
N MET A 64 1.24 -4.39 -6.53
CA MET A 64 0.20 -3.61 -5.88
C MET A 64 -1.15 -3.75 -6.61
N ASP A 65 -1.16 -3.54 -7.93
CA ASP A 65 -2.28 -3.68 -8.86
C ASP A 65 -2.65 -5.16 -9.01
N SER A 66 -3.39 -5.67 -8.03
CA SER A 66 -3.73 -7.08 -7.91
C SER A 66 -4.86 -7.47 -8.86
N ASP A 67 -5.73 -6.51 -9.18
CA ASP A 67 -6.86 -6.70 -10.08
C ASP A 67 -6.51 -6.42 -11.55
N GLY A 68 -5.33 -5.84 -11.82
CA GLY A 68 -4.85 -5.54 -13.16
C GLY A 68 -5.64 -4.41 -13.81
N SER A 69 -6.26 -3.55 -13.01
CA SER A 69 -7.04 -2.40 -13.49
C SER A 69 -6.16 -1.34 -14.15
N GLY A 70 -4.86 -1.33 -13.85
CA GLY A 70 -3.93 -0.30 -14.28
C GLY A 70 -3.89 0.92 -13.35
N ASP A 71 -4.63 0.88 -12.24
CA ASP A 71 -4.69 1.90 -11.21
C ASP A 71 -4.62 1.25 -9.82
N VAL A 72 -3.85 1.81 -8.90
CA VAL A 72 -3.72 1.26 -7.54
C VAL A 72 -4.67 1.98 -6.61
N THR A 73 -5.66 1.27 -6.08
CA THR A 73 -6.55 1.82 -5.04
C THR A 73 -5.81 1.96 -3.71
N LEU A 74 -6.33 2.77 -2.79
CA LEU A 74 -5.77 2.88 -1.44
C LEU A 74 -5.66 1.50 -0.74
N GLU A 75 -6.66 0.63 -0.93
CA GLU A 75 -6.66 -0.69 -0.31
C GLU A 75 -5.55 -1.59 -0.89
N GLU A 76 -5.34 -1.53 -2.19
CA GLU A 76 -4.27 -2.23 -2.88
C GLU A 76 -2.89 -1.66 -2.55
N PHE A 77 -2.74 -0.35 -2.45
CA PHE A 77 -1.50 0.28 -2.02
C PHE A 77 -1.10 -0.19 -0.63
N VAL A 78 -2.04 -0.17 0.32
CA VAL A 78 -1.81 -0.66 1.69
C VAL A 78 -1.49 -2.16 1.68
N THR A 79 -2.27 -2.94 0.94
CA THR A 79 -2.11 -4.40 0.84
C THR A 79 -0.77 -4.77 0.23
N GLY A 80 -0.42 -4.16 -0.90
CA GLY A 80 0.82 -4.39 -1.62
C GLY A 80 2.03 -3.97 -0.82
N CYS A 81 2.01 -2.79 -0.18
CA CYS A 81 3.07 -2.39 0.75
C CYS A 81 3.25 -3.41 1.89
N MET A 82 2.16 -3.91 2.47
CA MET A 82 2.22 -4.91 3.54
C MET A 82 2.68 -6.29 3.07
N GLN A 83 2.38 -6.68 1.83
CA GLN A 83 2.87 -7.94 1.24
C GLN A 83 4.37 -7.85 0.93
N LEU A 84 4.81 -6.72 0.37
CA LEU A 84 6.20 -6.44 0.05
C LEU A 84 7.07 -6.32 1.30
N GLN A 85 6.51 -5.87 2.43
CA GLN A 85 7.19 -5.84 3.73
C GLN A 85 7.53 -7.24 4.30
N GLY A 86 6.99 -8.32 3.71
CA GLY A 86 7.31 -9.70 4.06
C GLY A 86 6.19 -10.51 4.76
N PRO A 87 6.40 -11.84 4.93
CA PRO A 87 5.36 -12.82 5.27
C PRO A 87 4.70 -12.64 6.64
N ALA A 88 5.30 -11.87 7.55
CA ALA A 88 4.76 -11.65 8.89
C ALA A 88 3.58 -10.68 8.93
N GLN A 89 3.49 -9.71 8.00
CA GLN A 89 2.37 -8.75 7.94
C GLN A 89 1.25 -9.22 7.00
N SER A 90 1.58 -9.98 5.94
CA SER A 90 0.60 -10.52 4.99
C SER A 90 -0.38 -11.52 5.61
N ILE A 91 0.07 -12.37 6.54
CA ILE A 91 -0.79 -13.27 7.34
C ILE A 91 -1.83 -12.46 8.15
N GLN A 92 -1.45 -11.31 8.67
CA GLN A 92 -2.32 -10.47 9.50
C GLN A 92 -3.42 -9.81 8.66
N LEU A 93 -3.11 -9.41 7.42
CA LEU A 93 -4.07 -8.84 6.48
C LEU A 93 -5.03 -9.89 5.91
N ALA A 94 -4.52 -11.09 5.61
CA ALA A 94 -5.34 -12.23 5.21
C ALA A 94 -6.36 -12.61 6.30
N ARG A 95 -5.96 -12.53 7.57
CA ARG A 95 -6.87 -12.71 8.71
C ARG A 95 -7.96 -11.64 8.76
N MET A 96 -7.65 -10.41 8.37
CA MET A 96 -8.60 -9.29 8.28
C MET A 96 -9.64 -9.47 7.17
N ARG A 97 -9.22 -9.92 5.98
CA ARG A 97 -10.15 -10.30 4.88
C ARG A 97 -11.09 -11.43 5.31
N HIS A 98 -10.58 -12.40 6.08
CA HIS A 98 -11.41 -13.47 6.62
C HIS A 98 -12.36 -13.04 7.75
N GLU A 99 -12.00 -12.04 8.56
CA GLU A 99 -12.88 -11.52 9.63
C GLU A 99 -14.07 -10.72 9.07
N HIS A 100 -13.89 -9.93 8.01
CA HIS A 100 -15.00 -9.18 7.38
C HIS A 100 -16.07 -10.08 6.72
N LEU A 101 -15.69 -11.29 6.30
CA LEU A 101 -16.63 -12.27 5.73
C LEU A 101 -17.37 -13.10 6.79
N ARG A 102 -16.92 -13.08 8.06
CA ARG A 102 -17.56 -13.84 9.16
C ARG A 102 -18.58 -13.04 9.96
N THR A 103 -18.64 -11.71 9.82
CA THR A 103 -19.62 -10.84 10.48
C THR A 103 -20.94 -10.68 9.69
N ARG A 104 -21.11 -11.39 8.56
CA ARG A 104 -22.39 -11.54 7.84
C ARG A 104 -22.86 -13.01 7.77
N GLY A 105 -22.66 -13.76 8.86
CA GLY A 105 -23.24 -15.08 9.08
C GLY A 105 -23.98 -15.10 10.42
#